data_AF-D3T2P3-F1
#
_entry.id   AF-D3T2P3-F1
#
_cell.length_a   1.000
_cell.length_b   1.000
_cell.length_c   1.000
_cell.angle_alpha   90.00
_cell.angle_beta   90.00
_cell.angle_gamma   90.00
#
_symmetry.space_group_name_H-M   'P 1'
#
loop_
_entity.id
_entity.type
_entity.pdbx_description
1 polymer ?
#
loop_
_entity_poly.entity_id
_entity_poly.type
_entity_poly.pdbx_seq_one_letter_code
_entity_poly.pdbx_strand_id
1 'polypeptide(L)'
;MKKFEFTLQPILNLKEQSEKIEKEKLAKVMAEINVQKEELRKLTNHLNEILEKTKGEMEEGTTIHKIVESGVYVKKINQMIEDKKLLIKKLEKDADFIKENLLKVTKEKKALENLKEKKFSEYQYLIAVEQNKFVDEQISFRIAKSY
;
A
#
# COMPACT_ATOMS: atom_id res chain seq x y z
N MET A 1 3.09 12.34 -40.91
CA MET A 1 2.09 11.75 -40.00
C MET A 1 2.21 12.39 -38.62
N LYS A 2 1.10 12.71 -37.95
CA LYS A 2 1.10 13.31 -36.61
C LYS A 2 1.57 12.29 -35.57
N LYS A 3 2.41 12.70 -34.61
CA LYS A 3 2.87 11.83 -33.50
C LYS A 3 1.67 11.32 -32.69
N PHE A 4 1.77 10.10 -32.15
CA PHE A 4 0.76 9.56 -31.24
C PHE A 4 0.60 10.43 -29.99
N GLU A 5 -0.65 10.78 -29.69
CA GLU A 5 -1.04 11.53 -28.50
C GLU A 5 -2.18 10.80 -27.80
N PHE A 6 -1.96 10.41 -26.54
CA PHE A 6 -3.01 9.81 -25.73
C PHE A 6 -3.75 10.91 -24.97
N THR A 7 -5.00 11.19 -25.36
CA THR A 7 -5.80 12.30 -24.81
C THR A 7 -6.04 12.22 -23.31
N LEU A 8 -6.05 11.00 -22.74
CA LEU A 8 -6.24 10.76 -21.31
C LEU A 8 -4.91 10.65 -20.53
N GLN A 9 -3.76 11.00 -21.14
CA GLN A 9 -2.47 10.98 -20.46
C GLN A 9 -2.46 11.82 -19.16
N PRO A 10 -3.06 13.02 -19.10
CA PRO A 10 -3.12 13.76 -17.83
C PRO A 10 -3.86 13.00 -16.72
N ILE A 11 -4.95 12.30 -17.06
CA ILE A 11 -5.72 11.50 -16.10
C ILE A 11 -4.91 10.30 -15.62
N LEU A 12 -4.19 9.63 -16.53
CA LEU A 12 -3.29 8.54 -16.19
C LEU A 12 -2.21 8.99 -15.20
N ASN A 13 -1.56 10.14 -15.46
CA ASN A 13 -0.56 10.71 -14.56
C ASN A 13 -1.14 11.00 -13.16
N LEU A 14 -2.36 11.53 -13.09
CA LEU A 14 -3.04 11.77 -11.80
C LEU A 14 -3.32 10.46 -11.05
N LYS A 15 -3.64 9.38 -11.75
CA LYS A 15 -3.85 8.05 -11.14
C LYS A 15 -2.54 7.42 -10.66
N GLU A 16 -1.45 7.58 -11.40
CA GLU A 16 -0.11 7.17 -10.96
C GLU A 16 0.30 7.91 -9.67
N GLN A 17 0.10 9.22 -9.62
CA GLN A 17 0.39 10.01 -8.43
C GLN A 17 -0.50 9.59 -7.24
N SER A 18 -1.79 9.37 -7.49
CA SER A 18 -2.73 8.90 -6.47
C SER A 18 -2.33 7.53 -5.92
N GLU A 19 -1.91 6.59 -6.79
CA GLU A 19 -1.42 5.27 -6.36
C GLU A 19 -0.18 5.40 -5.48
N LYS A 20 0.75 6.29 -5.84
CA LYS A 20 1.94 6.57 -5.03
C LYS A 20 1.58 7.10 -3.65
N ILE A 21 0.65 8.06 -3.58
CA ILE A 21 0.19 8.64 -2.30
C ILE A 21 -0.44 7.56 -1.40
N GLU A 22 -1.30 6.70 -1.95
CA GLU A 22 -1.93 5.63 -1.16
C GLU A 22 -0.90 4.58 -0.68
N LYS A 23 0.11 4.25 -1.49
CA LYS A 23 1.24 3.40 -1.07
C LYS A 23 2.03 4.02 0.08
N GLU A 24 2.31 5.32 0.01
CA GLU A 24 3.01 6.05 1.07
C GLU A 24 2.19 6.09 2.37
N LYS A 25 0.88 6.34 2.28
CA LYS A 25 -0.04 6.28 3.44
C LYS A 25 -0.02 4.89 4.08
N LEU A 26 -0.13 3.84 3.27
CA LEU A 26 -0.11 2.46 3.75
C LEU A 26 1.22 2.16 4.45
N ALA A 27 2.35 2.55 3.86
CA ALA A 27 3.67 2.36 4.45
C ALA A 27 3.80 3.04 5.83
N LYS A 28 3.29 4.27 5.98
CA LYS A 28 3.29 5.00 7.25
C LYS A 28 2.46 4.29 8.32
N VAL A 29 1.22 3.88 7.98
CA VAL A 29 0.35 3.18 8.94
C VAL A 29 0.93 1.82 9.33
N MET A 30 1.51 1.08 8.38
CA MET A 30 2.16 -0.20 8.67
C MET A 30 3.39 -0.04 9.57
N ALA A 31 4.19 1.03 9.37
CA ALA A 31 5.31 1.35 10.25
C ALA A 31 4.83 1.65 11.67
N GLU A 32 3.76 2.44 11.82
CA GLU A 32 3.15 2.74 13.12
C GLU A 32 2.63 1.47 13.81
N ILE A 33 1.93 0.59 13.08
CA ILE A 33 1.47 -0.71 13.61
C ILE A 33 2.65 -1.52 14.16
N ASN A 34 3.77 -1.56 13.45
CA ASN A 34 4.95 -2.32 13.88
C ASN A 34 5.55 -1.72 15.16
N VAL A 35 5.65 -0.39 15.26
CA VAL A 35 6.10 0.29 16.49
C VAL A 35 5.17 -0.05 17.65
N GLN A 36 3.86 0.06 17.46
CA GLN A 36 2.89 -0.24 18.53
C GLN A 36 2.91 -1.71 18.96
N LYS A 37 3.10 -2.65 18.03
CA LYS A 37 3.25 -4.09 18.32
C LYS A 37 4.53 -4.36 19.12
N GLU A 38 5.63 -3.69 18.78
CA GLU A 38 6.87 -3.81 19.54
C GLU A 38 6.73 -3.28 20.96
N GLU A 39 6.08 -2.14 21.15
CA GLU A 39 5.81 -1.58 22.47
C GLU A 39 4.87 -2.46 23.30
N LEU A 40 3.84 -3.04 22.67
CA LEU A 40 2.97 -4.02 23.30
C LEU A 40 3.74 -5.26 23.77
N ARG A 41 4.67 -5.76 22.94
CA ARG A 41 5.55 -6.88 23.30
C ARG A 41 6.40 -6.55 24.52
N LYS A 42 7.03 -5.36 24.54
CA LYS A 42 7.83 -4.89 25.67
C LYS A 42 7.01 -4.80 26.97
N LEU A 43 5.81 -4.24 26.91
CA LEU A 43 4.91 -4.17 28.07
C LEU A 43 4.48 -5.54 28.57
N THR A 44 4.22 -6.47 27.66
CA THR A 44 3.83 -7.84 28.01
C THR A 44 4.99 -8.59 28.67
N ASN A 45 6.21 -8.44 28.15
CA ASN A 45 7.41 -9.02 28.77
C ASN A 45 7.66 -8.43 30.17
N HIS A 46 7.58 -7.10 30.30
CA HIS A 46 7.71 -6.41 31.58
C HIS A 46 6.67 -6.87 32.59
N LEU A 47 5.42 -7.08 32.16
CA LEU A 47 4.37 -7.63 33.01
C LEU A 47 4.73 -9.03 33.53
N ASN A 48 5.20 -9.91 32.65
CA ASN A 48 5.60 -11.26 33.02
C ASN A 48 6.77 -11.23 34.03
N GLU A 49 7.76 -10.36 33.83
CA GLU A 49 8.88 -10.19 34.76
C GLU A 49 8.41 -9.78 36.16
N ILE A 50 7.45 -8.85 36.25
CA ILE A 50 6.88 -8.42 37.54
C ILE A 50 6.10 -9.55 38.22
N LEU A 51 5.32 -10.31 37.44
CA LEU A 51 4.53 -11.42 37.97
C LEU A 51 5.44 -12.53 38.52
N GLU A 52 6.48 -12.92 37.78
CA GLU A 52 7.46 -13.90 38.24
C GLU A 52 8.21 -13.41 39.48
N LYS A 53 8.65 -12.15 39.50
CA LYS A 53 9.30 -11.56 40.68
C LYS A 53 8.38 -11.56 41.90
N THR A 54 7.13 -11.13 41.73
CA THR A 54 6.15 -11.08 42.82
C THR A 54 5.86 -12.48 43.35
N LYS A 55 5.78 -13.48 42.47
CA LYS A 55 5.61 -14.88 42.86
C LYS A 55 6.79 -15.40 43.68
N GLY A 56 8.03 -15.15 43.25
CA GLY A 56 9.22 -15.51 44.01
C GLY A 56 9.27 -14.85 45.39
N GLU A 57 8.96 -13.55 45.48
CA GLU A 57 8.87 -12.84 46.77
C GLU A 57 7.78 -13.44 47.69
N MET A 58 6.67 -13.92 47.13
CA MET A 58 5.61 -14.60 47.90
C MET A 58 6.07 -15.96 48.44
N GLU A 59 6.84 -16.73 47.67
CA GLU A 59 7.40 -18.02 48.08
C GLU A 59 8.47 -17.88 49.18
N GLU A 60 9.27 -16.81 49.15
CA GLU A 60 10.30 -16.50 50.15
C GLU A 60 9.75 -15.87 51.44
N GLY A 61 8.48 -15.45 51.44
CA GLY A 61 7.85 -14.74 52.55
C GLY A 61 8.00 -13.23 52.42
N THR A 62 6.94 -12.57 51.94
CA THR A 62 6.88 -11.10 51.76
C THR A 62 5.77 -10.47 52.60
N THR A 63 5.74 -9.14 52.65
CA THR A 63 4.70 -8.40 53.37
C THR A 63 3.45 -8.22 52.51
N ILE A 64 2.29 -8.18 53.15
CA ILE A 64 1.00 -7.91 52.48
C ILE A 64 1.06 -6.59 51.68
N HIS A 65 1.78 -5.59 52.20
CA HIS A 65 1.94 -4.29 51.55
C HIS A 65 2.58 -4.40 50.16
N LYS A 66 3.68 -5.18 50.02
CA LYS A 66 4.35 -5.40 48.74
C LYS A 66 3.46 -6.12 47.72
N ILE A 67 2.67 -7.09 48.18
CA ILE A 67 1.71 -7.81 47.33
C ILE A 67 0.65 -6.85 46.76
N VAL A 68 0.11 -5.97 47.61
CA VAL A 68 -0.89 -4.99 47.19
C VAL A 68 -0.30 -3.98 46.20
N GLU A 69 0.91 -3.48 46.47
CA GLU A 69 1.62 -2.56 45.58
C GLU A 69 1.86 -3.17 44.18
N SER A 70 2.38 -4.40 44.12
CA SER A 70 2.54 -5.16 42.88
C SER A 70 1.20 -5.34 42.15
N GLY A 71 0.12 -5.66 42.87
CA GLY A 71 -1.21 -5.81 42.28
C GLY A 71 -1.74 -4.53 41.61
N VAL A 72 -1.55 -3.38 42.25
CA VAL A 72 -1.91 -2.07 41.67
C VAL A 72 -1.09 -1.78 40.42
N TYR A 73 0.21 -2.06 40.45
CA TYR A 73 1.10 -1.85 39.32
C TYR A 73 0.77 -2.76 38.13
N VAL A 74 0.53 -4.06 38.38
CA VAL A 74 0.07 -5.04 37.38
C VAL A 74 -1.24 -4.58 36.73
N LYS A 75 -2.20 -4.08 37.51
CA LYS A 75 -3.47 -3.55 36.97
C LYS A 75 -3.23 -2.37 36.02
N LYS A 76 -2.30 -1.47 36.36
CA LYS A 76 -1.93 -0.34 35.50
C LYS A 76 -1.31 -0.79 34.19
N ILE A 77 -0.37 -1.74 34.22
CA ILE A 77 0.25 -2.28 33.01
C ILE A 77 -0.77 -2.99 32.12
N ASN A 78 -1.66 -3.79 32.71
CA ASN A 78 -2.75 -4.43 31.98
C ASN A 78 -3.65 -3.42 31.27
N GLN A 79 -3.99 -2.30 31.92
CA GLN A 79 -4.74 -1.23 31.25
C GLN A 79 -3.97 -0.65 30.05
N MET A 80 -2.67 -0.38 30.20
CA MET A 80 -1.83 0.11 29.10
C MET A 80 -1.74 -0.89 27.93
N ILE A 81 -1.70 -2.19 28.23
CA ILE A 81 -1.72 -3.27 27.25
C ILE A 81 -3.05 -3.27 26.47
N GLU A 82 -4.18 -3.17 27.16
CA GLU A 82 -5.49 -3.14 26.51
C GLU A 82 -5.67 -1.89 25.64
N ASP A 83 -5.25 -0.71 26.13
CA ASP A 83 -5.28 0.54 25.37
C ASP A 83 -4.44 0.42 24.08
N LYS A 84 -3.27 -0.21 24.16
CA LYS A 84 -2.42 -0.48 22.98
C LYS A 84 -3.05 -1.46 22.01
N LYS A 85 -3.66 -2.54 22.49
CA LYS A 85 -4.37 -3.50 21.61
C LYS A 85 -5.50 -2.81 20.86
N LEU A 86 -6.25 -1.94 21.52
CA LEU A 86 -7.31 -1.14 20.89
C LEU A 86 -6.74 -0.18 19.83
N LEU A 87 -5.63 0.49 20.13
CA LEU A 87 -4.93 1.35 19.17
C LEU A 87 -4.46 0.57 17.93
N ILE A 88 -3.79 -0.57 18.12
CA ILE A 88 -3.33 -1.44 17.03
C ILE A 88 -4.52 -1.87 16.17
N LYS A 89 -5.62 -2.30 16.80
CA LYS A 89 -6.84 -2.71 16.08
C LYS A 89 -7.43 -1.55 15.26
N LYS A 90 -7.37 -0.32 15.77
CA LYS A 90 -7.80 0.87 15.02
C LYS A 90 -6.89 1.12 13.81
N LEU A 91 -5.58 1.09 14.01
CA LEU A 91 -4.60 1.27 12.93
C LEU A 91 -4.72 0.18 11.85
N GLU A 92 -4.98 -1.07 12.24
CA GLU A 92 -5.20 -2.18 11.30
C GLU A 92 -6.45 -1.94 10.44
N LYS A 93 -7.55 -1.44 11.04
CA LYS A 93 -8.74 -1.03 10.26
C LYS A 93 -8.45 0.12 9.30
N ASP A 94 -7.69 1.11 9.74
CA ASP A 94 -7.28 2.24 8.89
C ASP A 94 -6.40 1.73 7.72
N ALA A 95 -5.49 0.80 7.98
CA ALA A 95 -4.68 0.15 6.96
C ALA A 95 -5.53 -0.61 5.93
N ASP A 96 -6.57 -1.31 6.37
CA ASP A 96 -7.47 -2.04 5.47
C ASP A 96 -8.25 -1.08 4.56
N PHE A 97 -8.74 0.04 5.09
CA PHE A 97 -9.38 1.08 4.28
C PHE A 97 -8.41 1.66 3.24
N ILE A 98 -7.15 1.90 3.61
CA ILE A 98 -6.12 2.38 2.66
C ILE A 98 -5.85 1.31 1.59
N LYS A 99 -5.78 0.02 1.94
CA LYS A 99 -5.59 -1.07 0.97
C LYS A 99 -6.75 -1.13 -0.03
N GLU A 100 -7.99 -0.96 0.41
CA GLU A 100 -9.16 -0.93 -0.46
C GLU A 100 -9.09 0.23 -1.46
N ASN A 101 -8.72 1.43 -1.00
CA ASN A 101 -8.55 2.59 -1.85
C ASN A 101 -7.39 2.40 -2.84
N LEU A 102 -6.26 1.87 -2.38
CA LEU A 102 -5.13 1.55 -3.23
C LEU A 102 -5.53 0.57 -4.33
N LEU A 103 -6.27 -0.50 -3.99
CA LEU A 103 -6.77 -1.46 -4.97
C LEU A 103 -7.65 -0.80 -6.03
N LYS A 104 -8.54 0.12 -5.62
CA LYS A 104 -9.41 0.85 -6.53
C LYS A 104 -8.61 1.74 -7.49
N VAL A 105 -7.68 2.54 -6.97
CA VAL A 105 -6.81 3.41 -7.78
C VAL A 105 -5.93 2.61 -8.73
N THR A 106 -5.35 1.49 -8.26
CA THR A 106 -4.54 0.60 -9.11
C THR A 106 -5.36 -0.02 -10.24
N LYS A 107 -6.61 -0.43 -9.98
CA LYS A 107 -7.51 -0.95 -11.03
C LYS A 107 -7.82 0.10 -12.08
N GLU A 108 -8.17 1.32 -11.66
CA GLU A 108 -8.46 2.43 -12.57
C GLU A 108 -7.23 2.82 -13.40
N LYS A 109 -6.05 2.86 -12.78
CA LYS A 109 -4.78 3.12 -13.47
C LYS A 109 -4.50 2.06 -14.54
N LYS A 110 -4.60 0.77 -14.19
CA LYS A 110 -4.40 -0.34 -15.13
C LYS A 110 -5.37 -0.30 -16.31
N ALA A 111 -6.62 0.10 -16.07
CA ALA A 111 -7.59 0.27 -17.15
C ALA A 111 -7.15 1.35 -18.15
N LEU A 112 -6.60 2.47 -17.66
CA LEU A 112 -6.08 3.56 -18.50
C LEU A 112 -4.79 3.15 -19.24
N GLU A 113 -3.88 2.43 -18.57
CA GLU A 113 -2.67 1.87 -19.19
C GLU A 113 -3.04 0.94 -20.35
N ASN A 114 -3.94 -0.03 -20.12
CA ASN A 114 -4.43 -0.94 -21.14
C ASN A 114 -5.12 -0.21 -22.31
N LEU A 115 -5.89 0.85 -22.01
CA LEU A 115 -6.52 1.66 -23.05
C LEU A 115 -5.48 2.40 -23.90
N LYS A 116 -4.46 2.97 -23.27
CA LYS A 116 -3.35 3.64 -23.95
C LYS A 116 -2.61 2.68 -24.86
N GLU A 117 -2.30 1.47 -24.40
CA GLU A 117 -1.65 0.42 -25.19
C GLU A 117 -2.49 0.05 -26.41
N LYS A 118 -3.80 -0.19 -26.24
CA LYS A 118 -4.71 -0.46 -27.36
C LYS A 118 -4.72 0.66 -28.39
N LYS A 119 -4.83 1.92 -27.95
CA LYS A 119 -4.81 3.10 -28.83
C LYS A 119 -3.48 3.26 -29.55
N PHE A 120 -2.38 2.93 -28.89
CA PHE A 120 -1.07 2.95 -29.52
C PHE A 120 -0.93 1.88 -30.60
N SER A 121 -1.39 0.65 -30.33
CA SER A 121 -1.41 -0.43 -31.33
C SER A 121 -2.28 -0.10 -32.54
N GLU A 122 -3.48 0.48 -32.32
CA GLU A 122 -4.34 0.99 -33.40
C GLU A 122 -3.61 2.04 -34.26
N TYR A 123 -2.94 3.00 -33.63
CA TYR A 123 -2.15 4.01 -34.33
C TYR A 123 -1.00 3.41 -35.15
N GLN A 124 -0.27 2.44 -34.60
CA GLN A 124 0.81 1.75 -35.32
C GLN A 124 0.28 0.99 -36.55
N TYR A 125 -0.87 0.32 -36.40
CA TYR A 125 -1.53 -0.37 -37.52
C TYR A 125 -1.91 0.62 -38.63
N LEU A 126 -2.51 1.76 -38.29
CA LEU A 126 -2.88 2.78 -39.27
C LEU A 126 -1.67 3.35 -40.02
N ILE A 127 -0.55 3.59 -39.31
CA ILE A 127 0.70 3.97 -39.96
C ILE A 127 1.15 2.92 -40.97
N ALA A 128 1.18 1.65 -40.58
CA ALA A 128 1.62 0.58 -41.47
C ALA A 128 0.73 0.48 -42.73
N VAL A 129 -0.58 0.64 -42.58
CA VAL A 129 -1.52 0.66 -43.71
C VAL A 129 -1.27 1.85 -44.64
N GLU A 130 -1.05 3.06 -44.10
CA GLU A 130 -0.76 4.26 -44.90
C GLU A 130 0.59 4.14 -45.63
N GLN A 131 1.60 3.60 -44.96
CA GLN A 131 2.91 3.33 -45.56
C GLN A 131 2.82 2.32 -46.71
N ASN A 132 2.08 1.22 -46.54
CA ASN A 132 1.89 0.23 -47.59
C ASN A 132 1.18 0.85 -48.81
N LYS A 133 0.11 1.64 -48.61
CA LYS A 133 -0.57 2.35 -49.70
C LYS A 133 0.38 3.28 -50.46
N PHE A 134 1.19 4.05 -49.74
CA PHE A 134 2.18 4.93 -50.36
C PHE A 134 3.19 4.15 -51.21
N VAL A 135 3.65 2.99 -50.72
CA VAL A 135 4.56 2.11 -51.48
C VAL A 135 3.89 1.58 -52.75
N ASP A 136 2.65 1.09 -52.65
CA ASP A 136 1.88 0.58 -53.78
C ASP A 136 1.68 1.66 -54.85
N GLU A 137 1.30 2.88 -54.46
CA GLU A 137 1.15 4.02 -55.37
C GLU A 137 2.46 4.37 -56.09
N GLN A 138 3.60 4.33 -55.39
CA GLN A 138 4.92 4.56 -55.99
C GLN A 138 5.29 3.47 -57.00
N ILE A 139 4.97 2.21 -56.72
CA ILE A 139 5.18 1.10 -57.64
C ILE A 139 4.31 1.27 -58.89
N SER A 140 3.02 1.55 -58.73
CA SER A 140 2.10 1.79 -59.84
C SER A 140 2.54 2.97 -60.72
N PHE A 141 2.99 4.08 -60.12
CA PHE A 141 3.51 5.22 -60.86
C PHE A 141 4.76 4.89 -61.68
N ARG A 142 5.70 4.12 -61.09
CA ARG A 142 6.91 3.68 -61.81
C ARG A 142 6.58 2.76 -62.99
N ILE A 143 5.66 1.80 -62.80
CA ILE A 143 5.22 0.90 -63.85
C ILE A 143 4.55 1.70 -64.98
N ALA A 144 3.66 2.63 -64.66
CA ALA A 144 2.97 3.46 -65.65
C ALA A 144 3.93 4.35 -66.47
N LYS A 145 5.07 4.75 -65.92
CA LYS A 145 6.11 5.55 -66.61
C LYS A 145 7.09 4.70 -67.44
N SER A 146 7.08 3.38 -67.26
CA SER A 146 7.94 2.44 -68.01
C SER A 146 7.32 1.88 -69.29
N TYR A 147 6.10 2.30 -69.61
CA TYR A 147 5.42 2.10 -70.90
C TYR A 147 5.41 3.41 -71.68
#